data_AF-A0A662JGV5-F1
#
_entry.id   AF-A0A662JGV5-F1
#
_cell.length_a   1.000
_cell.length_b   1.000
_cell.length_c   1.000
_cell.angle_alpha   90.00
_cell.angle_beta   90.00
_cell.angle_gamma   90.00
#
_symmetry.space_group_name_H-M   'P 1'
#
loop_
_entity.id
_entity.type
_entity.pdbx_description
1 polymer ?
#
loop_
_entity_poly.entity_id
_entity_poly.type
_entity_poly.pdbx_seq_one_letter_code
_entity_poly.pdbx_strand_id
1 'polypeptide(L)'
;MLEELTVDDVVVLKAMSGWSRVNTRLLMDSVGFKRTKFYNCVNKLIKLGLINRVLTGEYELTSQGRAIAERLVNPSEAVKILYGENQPIKVKVESSDIEVKNLEDLLNIVELASTEDVYQHVRRGGLARWLYVIGDKPLSREINRLRNAVTRFNVKDRLKKILEERVKFLKELASLLDAAKRRSR
;
A
#
# COMPACT_ATOMS: atom_id res chain seq x y z
N MET A 1 13.06 7.09 1.46
CA MET A 1 12.83 6.87 0.01
C MET A 1 11.51 7.46 -0.47
N LEU A 2 10.35 7.18 0.18
CA LEU A 2 9.11 7.89 -0.18
C LEU A 2 9.19 9.40 0.08
N GLU A 3 10.01 9.83 1.04
CA GLU A 3 10.24 11.24 1.41
C GLU A 3 10.71 12.13 0.24
N GLU A 4 11.36 11.54 -0.76
CA GLU A 4 11.81 12.27 -1.96
C GLU A 4 10.71 12.39 -3.02
N LEU A 5 9.60 11.67 -2.87
CA LEU A 5 8.48 11.68 -3.81
C LEU A 5 7.46 12.75 -3.45
N THR A 6 6.77 13.25 -4.47
CA THR A 6 5.56 14.05 -4.33
C THR A 6 4.32 13.18 -4.54
N VAL A 7 3.15 13.71 -4.21
CA VAL A 7 1.86 13.07 -4.54
C VAL A 7 1.76 12.75 -6.03
N ASP A 8 2.25 13.65 -6.88
CA ASP A 8 2.24 13.45 -8.34
C ASP A 8 3.14 12.30 -8.79
N ASP A 9 4.32 12.17 -8.17
CA ASP A 9 5.24 11.06 -8.41
C ASP A 9 4.62 9.71 -8.03
N VAL A 10 3.88 9.67 -6.91
CA VAL A 10 3.13 8.49 -6.47
C VAL A 10 2.04 8.12 -7.47
N VAL A 11 1.29 9.10 -7.99
CA VAL A 11 0.23 8.87 -8.98
C VAL A 11 0.81 8.25 -10.25
N VAL A 12 1.93 8.77 -10.74
CA VAL A 12 2.62 8.22 -11.93
C VAL A 12 3.13 6.80 -11.69
N LEU A 13 3.83 6.55 -10.58
CA LEU A 13 4.32 5.20 -10.26
C LEU A 13 3.18 4.19 -10.12
N LYS A 14 2.10 4.57 -9.43
CA LYS A 14 0.93 3.71 -9.25
C LYS A 14 0.27 3.39 -10.58
N ALA A 15 0.07 4.38 -11.44
CA ALA A 15 -0.46 4.15 -12.78
C ALA A 15 0.42 3.13 -13.52
N MET A 16 1.74 3.36 -13.53
CA MET A 16 2.70 2.48 -14.20
C MET A 16 2.69 1.01 -13.73
N SER A 17 2.21 0.71 -12.51
CA SER A 17 2.15 -0.66 -11.98
C SER A 17 1.33 -1.64 -12.83
N GLY A 18 0.41 -1.14 -13.65
CA GLY A 18 -0.42 -1.96 -14.54
C GLY A 18 0.25 -2.39 -15.84
N TRP A 19 1.45 -1.88 -16.14
CA TRP A 19 2.12 -2.09 -17.43
C TRP A 19 3.54 -2.65 -17.27
N SER A 20 3.91 -3.56 -18.17
CA SER A 20 5.32 -3.93 -18.36
C SER A 20 6.11 -2.77 -18.96
N ARG A 21 5.51 -2.10 -19.96
CA ARG A 21 5.99 -0.90 -20.64
C ARG A 21 4.79 -0.05 -21.04
N VAL A 22 4.93 1.27 -21.00
CA VAL A 22 3.85 2.22 -21.33
C VAL A 22 4.40 3.41 -22.12
N ASN A 23 3.67 3.84 -23.16
CA ASN A 23 4.03 5.03 -23.92
C ASN A 23 3.54 6.32 -23.24
N THR A 24 4.14 7.46 -23.60
CA THR A 24 3.86 8.77 -23.01
C THR A 24 2.38 9.12 -23.04
N ARG A 25 1.70 8.91 -24.17
CA ARG A 25 0.30 9.30 -24.35
C ARG A 25 -0.59 8.54 -23.38
N LEU A 26 -0.49 7.22 -23.38
CA LEU A 26 -1.26 6.36 -22.48
C LEU A 26 -1.00 6.70 -21.01
N LEU A 27 0.26 6.90 -20.63
CA LEU A 27 0.60 7.22 -19.24
C LEU A 27 0.07 8.60 -18.85
N MET A 28 0.25 9.63 -19.69
CA MET A 28 -0.29 10.97 -19.48
C MET A 28 -1.81 10.97 -19.32
N ASP A 29 -2.51 10.26 -20.21
CA ASP A 29 -3.97 10.12 -20.18
C ASP A 29 -4.42 9.42 -18.89
N SER A 30 -3.68 8.41 -18.44
CA SER A 30 -4.02 7.66 -17.20
C SER A 30 -3.88 8.47 -15.92
N VAL A 31 -2.97 9.45 -15.89
CA VAL A 31 -2.73 10.30 -14.71
C VAL A 31 -3.40 11.68 -14.82
N GLY A 32 -3.92 12.04 -16.00
CA GLY A 32 -4.58 13.33 -16.25
C GLY A 32 -3.65 14.54 -16.13
N PHE A 33 -2.35 14.38 -16.31
CA PHE A 33 -1.37 15.47 -16.12
C PHE A 33 -1.18 16.28 -17.40
N LYS A 34 -1.07 17.61 -17.24
CA LYS A 34 -0.57 18.49 -18.30
C LYS A 34 0.88 18.14 -18.65
N ARG A 35 1.25 18.35 -19.91
CA ARG A 35 2.55 17.99 -20.50
C ARG A 35 3.76 18.34 -19.63
N THR A 36 3.88 19.60 -19.21
CA THR A 36 5.03 20.06 -18.40
C THR A 36 5.12 19.34 -17.06
N LYS A 37 3.98 19.23 -16.36
CA LYS A 37 3.89 18.54 -15.06
C LYS A 37 4.29 17.06 -15.20
N PHE A 38 3.78 16.41 -16.24
CA PHE A 38 4.10 15.01 -16.54
C PHE A 38 5.60 14.80 -16.75
N TYR A 39 6.24 15.56 -17.64
CA TYR A 39 7.66 15.38 -17.91
C TYR A 39 8.55 15.72 -16.71
N ASN A 40 8.18 16.70 -15.90
CA ASN A 40 8.91 16.99 -14.66
C ASN A 40 8.89 15.79 -13.70
N CYS A 41 7.72 15.19 -13.52
CA CYS A 41 7.53 14.00 -12.70
C CYS A 41 8.32 12.79 -13.25
N VAL A 42 8.14 12.47 -14.54
CA VAL A 42 8.85 11.35 -15.18
C VAL A 42 10.36 11.53 -15.13
N ASN A 43 10.89 12.72 -15.44
CA ASN A 43 12.33 12.96 -15.40
C ASN A 43 12.88 12.86 -13.98
N LYS A 44 12.12 13.29 -12.97
CA LYS A 44 12.49 13.10 -11.57
C LYS A 44 12.53 11.62 -11.20
N LEU A 45 11.49 10.86 -11.55
CA LEU A 45 11.42 9.42 -11.28
C LEU A 45 12.52 8.62 -12.00
N ILE A 46 12.94 9.05 -13.19
CA ILE A 46 14.12 8.50 -13.89
C ILE A 46 15.40 8.79 -13.10
N LYS A 47 15.59 10.05 -12.65
CA LYS A 47 16.77 10.43 -11.83
C LYS A 47 16.85 9.64 -10.52
N LEU A 48 15.71 9.30 -9.93
CA LEU A 48 15.61 8.48 -8.72
C LEU A 48 15.80 6.97 -9.00
N GLY A 49 16.01 6.56 -10.25
CA GLY A 49 16.21 5.16 -10.62
C GLY A 49 14.94 4.29 -10.50
N LEU A 50 13.75 4.91 -10.54
CA LEU A 50 12.46 4.19 -10.40
C LEU A 50 11.82 3.88 -11.75
N ILE A 51 12.16 4.66 -12.79
CA ILE A 51 11.68 4.50 -14.16
C ILE A 51 12.87 4.46 -15.11
N ASN A 52 12.82 3.56 -16.09
CA ASN A 52 13.71 3.58 -17.25
C ASN A 52 12.99 4.19 -18.44
N ARG A 53 13.75 4.97 -19.24
CA ARG A 53 13.35 5.32 -20.60
C ARG A 53 13.88 4.26 -21.53
N VAL A 54 12.98 3.59 -22.24
CA VAL A 54 13.37 2.51 -23.17
C VAL A 54 13.62 3.08 -24.55
N LEU A 55 12.64 3.80 -25.07
CA LEU A 55 12.68 4.49 -26.35
C LEU A 55 12.11 5.89 -26.18
N THR A 56 12.19 6.71 -27.23
CA THR A 56 11.57 8.04 -27.23
C THR A 56 10.08 7.91 -26.97
N GLY A 57 9.67 8.37 -25.78
CA GLY A 57 8.27 8.34 -25.36
C GLY A 57 7.78 7.00 -24.82
N GLU A 58 8.66 6.07 -24.45
CA GLU A 58 8.31 4.83 -23.78
C GLU A 58 9.05 4.65 -22.46
N TYR A 59 8.32 4.17 -21.45
CA TYR A 59 8.79 4.03 -20.07
C TYR A 59 8.46 2.66 -19.51
N GLU A 60 9.33 2.17 -18.64
CA GLU A 60 9.10 0.97 -17.83
C GLU A 60 9.58 1.20 -16.40
N LEU A 61 8.97 0.49 -15.44
CA LEU A 61 9.44 0.54 -14.06
C LEU A 61 10.72 -0.29 -13.91
N THR A 62 11.68 0.23 -13.16
CA THR A 62 12.83 -0.58 -12.69
C THR A 62 12.34 -1.61 -11.67
N SER A 63 13.17 -2.59 -11.30
CA SER A 63 12.83 -3.55 -10.26
C SER A 63 12.45 -2.87 -8.94
N GLN A 64 13.19 -1.81 -8.58
CA GLN A 64 12.90 -0.99 -7.41
C GLN A 64 11.59 -0.19 -7.59
N GLY A 65 11.41 0.47 -8.73
CA GLY A 65 10.18 1.21 -9.04
C GLY A 65 8.94 0.31 -8.97
N ARG A 66 9.02 -0.91 -9.49
CA ARG A 66 7.95 -1.91 -9.43
C ARG A 66 7.65 -2.35 -8.00
N ALA A 67 8.67 -2.66 -7.21
CA ALA A 67 8.50 -3.05 -5.82
C ALA A 67 7.77 -1.96 -4.98
N ILE A 68 8.06 -0.69 -5.25
CA ILE A 68 7.33 0.44 -4.62
C ILE A 68 5.91 0.50 -5.18
N ALA A 69 5.77 0.54 -6.50
CA ALA A 69 4.49 0.78 -7.17
C ALA A 69 3.42 -0.26 -6.80
N GLU A 70 3.82 -1.53 -6.64
CA GLU A 70 2.92 -2.61 -6.22
C GLU A 70 2.39 -2.46 -4.79
N ARG A 71 3.09 -1.70 -3.94
CA ARG A 71 2.71 -1.38 -2.55
C ARG A 71 1.87 -0.11 -2.43
N LEU A 72 1.84 0.74 -3.46
CA LEU A 72 1.13 2.02 -3.42
C LEU A 72 -0.40 1.85 -3.39
N VAL A 73 -1.04 2.54 -2.45
CA VAL A 73 -2.46 2.89 -2.48
C VAL A 73 -2.59 4.36 -2.88
N ASN A 74 -3.80 4.83 -3.21
CA ASN A 74 -3.96 6.27 -3.41
C ASN A 74 -3.68 6.96 -2.05
N PRO A 75 -2.93 8.08 -2.01
CA PRO A 75 -2.64 8.73 -0.73
C PRO A 75 -3.89 9.11 0.07
N SER A 76 -4.99 9.49 -0.60
CA SER A 76 -6.27 9.78 0.06
C SER A 76 -6.91 8.55 0.68
N GLU A 77 -6.75 7.38 0.07
CA GLU A 77 -7.19 6.09 0.63
C GLU A 77 -6.29 5.66 1.79
N ALA A 78 -4.99 5.98 1.75
CA ALA A 78 -4.06 5.66 2.84
C ALA A 78 -4.50 6.24 4.17
N VAL A 79 -4.98 7.50 4.16
CA VAL A 79 -5.55 8.19 5.33
C VAL A 79 -6.78 7.43 5.84
N LYS A 80 -7.73 7.08 4.96
CA LYS A 80 -8.94 6.34 5.35
C LYS A 80 -8.63 4.97 5.97
N ILE A 81 -7.64 4.26 5.41
CA ILE A 81 -7.18 2.96 5.93
C ILE A 81 -6.54 3.10 7.31
N LEU A 82 -5.71 4.13 7.51
CA LEU A 82 -5.04 4.38 8.79
C LEU A 82 -6.02 4.79 9.91
N TYR A 83 -6.96 5.69 9.61
CA TYR A 83 -7.84 6.27 10.63
C TYR A 83 -9.18 5.52 10.79
N GLY A 84 -9.38 4.43 10.06
CA GLY A 84 -10.55 3.56 10.24
C GLY A 84 -11.87 4.19 9.80
N GLU A 85 -11.85 5.02 8.76
CA GLU A 85 -13.05 5.61 8.15
C GLU A 85 -13.84 4.59 7.29
N ASN A 86 -13.38 3.34 7.23
CA ASN A 86 -13.97 2.25 6.46
C ASN A 86 -14.79 1.30 7.33
N GLN A 87 -15.47 0.33 6.69
CA GLN A 87 -16.30 -0.64 7.39
C GLN A 87 -15.45 -1.55 8.31
N PRO A 88 -15.80 -1.66 9.61
CA PRO A 88 -15.06 -2.50 10.53
C PRO A 88 -15.30 -3.99 10.30
N ILE A 89 -14.41 -4.83 10.85
CA ILE A 89 -14.60 -6.28 10.93
C ILE A 89 -14.63 -6.72 12.40
N LYS A 90 -15.45 -7.73 12.70
CA LYS A 90 -15.42 -8.41 14.01
C LYS A 90 -14.43 -9.57 13.97
N VAL A 91 -13.48 -9.57 14.90
CA VAL A 91 -12.49 -10.61 15.09
C VAL A 91 -12.75 -11.27 16.44
N LYS A 92 -13.02 -12.57 16.41
CA LYS A 92 -13.25 -13.36 17.61
C LYS A 92 -11.93 -13.66 18.30
N VAL A 93 -11.71 -13.17 19.51
CA VAL A 93 -10.55 -13.50 20.34
C VAL A 93 -11.07 -14.19 21.57
N GLU A 94 -10.65 -15.44 21.80
CA GLU A 94 -11.20 -16.28 22.86
C GLU A 94 -12.75 -16.35 22.80
N SER A 95 -13.42 -15.83 23.84
CA SER A 95 -14.89 -15.81 23.98
C SER A 95 -15.52 -14.47 23.60
N SER A 96 -14.73 -13.50 23.14
CA SER A 96 -15.18 -12.13 22.87
C SER A 96 -15.04 -11.75 21.40
N ASP A 97 -16.01 -11.01 20.87
CA ASP A 97 -15.91 -10.39 19.54
C ASP A 97 -15.35 -8.98 19.68
N ILE A 98 -14.18 -8.73 19.10
CA ILE A 98 -13.52 -7.42 19.09
C ILE A 98 -13.72 -6.76 17.72
N GLU A 99 -14.10 -5.49 17.72
CA GLU A 99 -14.26 -4.71 16.50
C GLU A 99 -12.91 -4.10 16.06
N VAL A 100 -12.52 -4.35 14.82
CA VAL A 100 -11.30 -3.82 14.19
C VAL A 100 -11.70 -2.77 13.16
N LYS A 101 -11.28 -1.53 13.37
CA LYS A 101 -11.59 -0.39 12.48
C LYS A 101 -10.41 -0.04 11.59
N ASN A 102 -9.18 -0.22 12.08
CA ASN A 102 -7.96 0.12 11.35
C ASN A 102 -6.83 -0.90 11.59
N LEU A 103 -5.66 -0.64 10.99
CA LEU A 103 -4.50 -1.53 11.10
C LEU A 103 -3.83 -1.50 12.50
N GLU A 104 -3.98 -0.41 13.26
CA GLU A 104 -3.45 -0.32 14.64
C GLU A 104 -4.30 -1.16 15.59
N ASP A 105 -5.62 -1.16 15.44
CA ASP A 105 -6.52 -2.07 16.17
C ASP A 105 -6.14 -3.53 15.88
N LEU A 106 -5.87 -3.85 14.62
CA LEU A 106 -5.46 -5.19 14.22
C LEU A 106 -4.11 -5.58 14.83
N LEU A 107 -3.13 -4.66 14.87
CA LEU A 107 -1.85 -4.88 15.55
C LEU A 107 -2.05 -5.19 17.03
N ASN A 108 -2.85 -4.39 17.73
CA ASN A 108 -3.16 -4.60 19.14
C ASN A 108 -3.81 -5.98 19.39
N ILE A 109 -4.74 -6.39 18.52
CA ILE A 109 -5.35 -7.72 18.60
C ILE A 109 -4.33 -8.82 18.38
N VAL A 110 -3.43 -8.66 17.40
CA VAL A 110 -2.38 -9.65 17.14
C VAL A 110 -1.46 -9.79 18.35
N GLU A 111 -1.21 -8.74 19.12
CA GLU A 111 -0.43 -8.83 20.35
C GLU A 111 -1.19 -9.56 21.46
N LEU A 112 -2.44 -9.19 21.70
CA LEU A 112 -3.26 -9.71 22.80
C LEU A 112 -3.77 -11.13 22.60
N ALA A 113 -4.14 -11.50 21.36
CA ALA A 113 -4.79 -12.78 21.08
C ALA A 113 -3.85 -13.97 21.21
N SER A 114 -4.41 -15.14 21.49
CA SER A 114 -3.65 -16.39 21.49
C SER A 114 -3.06 -16.69 20.10
N THR A 115 -1.93 -17.40 20.04
CA THR A 115 -1.30 -17.80 18.78
C THR A 115 -2.25 -18.63 17.90
N GLU A 116 -3.07 -19.49 18.51
CA GLU A 116 -4.04 -20.30 17.77
C GLU A 116 -5.14 -19.44 17.16
N ASP A 117 -5.68 -18.46 17.89
CA ASP A 117 -6.71 -17.56 17.34
C ASP A 117 -6.19 -16.78 16.14
N VAL A 118 -4.99 -16.19 16.25
CA VAL A 118 -4.34 -15.48 15.15
C VAL A 118 -4.12 -16.41 13.96
N TYR A 119 -3.65 -17.64 14.20
CA TYR A 119 -3.49 -18.66 13.17
C TYR A 119 -4.80 -18.94 12.43
N GLN A 120 -5.89 -19.15 13.15
CA GLN A 120 -7.21 -19.43 12.57
C GLN A 120 -7.73 -18.26 11.74
N HIS A 121 -7.60 -17.02 12.22
CA HIS A 121 -8.05 -15.83 11.47
C HIS A 121 -7.30 -15.64 10.16
N VAL A 122 -5.97 -15.81 10.18
CA VAL A 122 -5.14 -15.76 8.96
C VAL A 122 -5.53 -16.90 8.01
N ARG A 123 -5.71 -18.12 8.53
CA ARG A 123 -5.99 -19.30 7.69
C ARG A 123 -7.38 -19.26 7.05
N ARG A 124 -8.38 -18.70 7.74
CA ARG A 124 -9.74 -18.49 7.22
C ARG A 124 -9.82 -17.40 6.16
N GLY A 125 -8.84 -16.48 6.12
CA GLY A 125 -8.74 -15.45 5.10
C GLY A 125 -9.72 -14.27 5.28
N GLY A 126 -10.41 -14.18 6.42
CA GLY A 126 -11.30 -13.06 6.74
C GLY A 126 -10.58 -11.72 6.75
N LEU A 127 -9.37 -11.70 7.34
CA LEU A 127 -8.51 -10.51 7.38
C LEU A 127 -8.13 -10.02 5.98
N ALA A 128 -7.68 -10.94 5.11
CA ALA A 128 -7.30 -10.57 3.74
C ALA A 128 -8.49 -10.03 2.94
N ARG A 129 -9.70 -10.59 3.13
CA ARG A 129 -10.91 -10.11 2.48
C ARG A 129 -11.30 -8.72 2.98
N TRP A 130 -11.26 -8.49 4.29
CA TRP A 130 -11.53 -7.17 4.87
C TRP A 130 -10.56 -6.10 4.34
N LEU A 131 -9.27 -6.41 4.31
CA LEU A 131 -8.24 -5.52 3.75
C LEU A 131 -8.53 -5.13 2.29
N TYR A 132 -9.03 -6.08 1.49
CA TYR A 132 -9.45 -5.80 0.12
C TYR A 132 -10.62 -4.81 0.06
N VAL A 133 -11.63 -5.00 0.93
CA VAL A 133 -12.83 -4.17 1.02
C VAL A 133 -12.50 -2.74 1.44
N ILE A 134 -11.61 -2.54 2.42
CA ILE A 134 -11.19 -1.21 2.87
C ILE A 134 -10.20 -0.51 1.92
N GLY A 135 -9.85 -1.16 0.80
CA GLY A 135 -9.00 -0.59 -0.25
C GLY A 135 -7.51 -0.93 -0.15
N ASP A 136 -7.04 -1.63 0.89
CA ASP A 136 -5.65 -2.08 1.00
C ASP A 136 -5.39 -3.39 0.24
N LYS A 137 -5.53 -3.32 -1.09
CA LYS A 137 -5.27 -4.46 -1.99
C LYS A 137 -3.84 -5.00 -1.92
N PRO A 138 -2.77 -4.18 -1.77
CA PRO A 138 -1.42 -4.69 -1.55
C PRO A 138 -1.31 -5.55 -0.29
N LEU A 139 -1.77 -5.05 0.86
CA LEU A 139 -1.71 -5.82 2.11
C LEU A 139 -2.60 -7.06 2.05
N SER A 140 -3.79 -6.97 1.45
CA SER A 140 -4.66 -8.14 1.22
C SER A 140 -3.95 -9.27 0.47
N ARG A 141 -3.19 -8.95 -0.59
CA ARG A 141 -2.40 -9.93 -1.35
C ARG A 141 -1.28 -10.52 -0.50
N GLU A 142 -0.61 -9.71 0.30
CA GLU A 142 0.47 -10.13 1.19
C GLU A 142 -0.02 -11.08 2.28
N ILE A 143 -1.14 -10.76 2.94
CA ILE A 143 -1.78 -11.64 3.92
C ILE A 143 -2.28 -12.94 3.28
N ASN A 144 -2.79 -12.90 2.05
CA ASN A 144 -3.15 -14.12 1.31
C ASN A 144 -1.93 -15.01 0.99
N ARG A 145 -0.77 -14.41 0.70
CA ARG A 145 0.48 -15.18 0.55
C ARG A 145 0.92 -15.78 1.88
N LEU A 146 0.86 -15.00 2.97
CA LEU A 146 1.16 -15.46 4.32
C LEU A 146 0.28 -16.67 4.68
N ARG A 147 -1.03 -16.60 4.43
CA ARG A 147 -2.00 -17.68 4.66
C ARG A 147 -1.56 -19.04 4.12
N ASN A 148 -0.82 -19.08 3.01
CA ASN A 148 -0.36 -20.31 2.38
C ASN A 148 0.99 -20.82 2.91
N ALA A 149 1.75 -19.99 3.63
CA ALA A 149 3.10 -20.27 4.08
C ALA A 149 3.26 -20.22 5.61
N VAL A 150 2.19 -19.94 6.35
CA VAL A 150 2.24 -19.69 7.79
C VAL A 150 2.02 -20.95 8.62
N THR A 151 2.72 -21.04 9.75
CA THR A 151 2.56 -22.09 10.75
C THR A 151 2.10 -21.47 12.07
N ARG A 152 1.59 -22.30 12.99
CA ARG A 152 1.21 -21.84 14.33
C ARG A 152 2.37 -21.12 15.03
N PHE A 153 3.58 -21.65 14.90
CA PHE A 153 4.76 -21.13 15.59
C PHE A 153 5.24 -19.76 15.09
N ASN A 154 4.93 -19.37 13.85
CA ASN A 154 5.45 -18.12 13.26
C ASN A 154 4.37 -17.11 12.85
N VAL A 155 3.08 -17.42 13.03
CA VAL A 155 1.99 -16.55 12.55
C VAL A 155 2.01 -15.17 13.21
N LYS A 156 2.17 -15.09 14.53
CA LYS A 156 2.11 -13.81 15.25
C LYS A 156 3.24 -12.89 14.79
N ASP A 157 4.48 -13.38 14.81
CA ASP A 157 5.65 -12.59 14.43
C ASP A 157 5.60 -12.14 12.97
N ARG A 158 5.24 -13.04 12.05
CA ARG A 158 5.16 -12.71 10.63
C ARG A 158 4.04 -11.72 10.34
N LEU A 159 2.85 -11.93 10.92
CA LEU A 159 1.72 -11.03 10.73
C LEU A 159 2.01 -9.65 11.32
N LYS A 160 2.53 -9.60 12.55
CA LYS A 160 2.91 -8.36 13.22
C LYS A 160 3.91 -7.56 12.39
N LYS A 161 4.98 -8.20 11.93
CA LYS A 161 5.98 -7.55 11.06
C LYS A 161 5.37 -6.97 9.79
N ILE A 162 4.53 -7.73 9.09
CA ILE A 162 3.84 -7.27 7.88
C ILE A 162 2.96 -6.03 8.17
N LEU A 163 2.21 -6.07 9.28
CA LEU A 163 1.33 -4.97 9.67
C LEU A 163 2.12 -3.72 10.10
N GLU A 164 3.19 -3.86 10.88
CA GLU A 164 4.06 -2.75 11.30
C GLU A 164 4.71 -2.06 10.09
N GLU A 165 5.29 -2.85 9.18
CA GLU A 165 5.87 -2.33 7.94
C GLU A 165 4.81 -1.60 7.09
N ARG A 166 3.58 -2.12 7.06
CA ARG A 166 2.48 -1.50 6.32
C ARG A 166 2.02 -0.19 6.95
N VAL A 167 1.84 -0.15 8.26
CA VAL A 167 1.45 1.07 8.98
C VAL A 167 2.49 2.15 8.79
N LYS A 168 3.79 1.83 8.92
CA LYS A 168 4.88 2.78 8.66
C LYS A 168 4.80 3.33 7.23
N PHE A 169 4.64 2.45 6.24
CA PHE A 169 4.54 2.85 4.84
C PHE A 169 3.33 3.75 4.57
N LEU A 170 2.16 3.44 5.13
CA LEU A 170 0.96 4.27 4.96
C LEU A 170 1.12 5.64 5.64
N LYS A 171 1.80 5.72 6.79
CA LYS A 171 2.10 6.99 7.46
C LYS A 171 3.04 7.86 6.62
N GLU A 172 4.08 7.26 6.03
CA GLU A 172 4.96 7.94 5.06
C GLU A 172 4.17 8.42 3.83
N LEU A 173 3.21 7.64 3.33
CA LEU A 173 2.39 8.02 2.19
C LEU A 173 1.41 9.15 2.52
N ALA A 174 0.79 9.12 3.71
CA ALA A 174 -0.12 10.15 4.18
C ALA A 174 0.60 11.50 4.40
N SER A 175 1.84 11.48 4.90
CA SER A 175 2.62 12.70 5.13
C SER A 175 2.90 13.46 3.83
N LEU A 176 2.96 12.78 2.67
CA LEU A 176 3.08 13.42 1.36
C LEU A 176 1.88 14.31 1.03
N LEU A 177 0.67 13.91 1.42
CA LEU A 177 -0.53 14.75 1.24
C LEU A 177 -0.47 15.99 2.11
N ASP A 178 -0.04 15.84 3.37
CA ASP A 178 0.07 16.97 4.29
C ASP A 178 1.14 17.96 3.83
N ALA A 179 2.28 17.46 3.34
CA ALA A 179 3.31 18.28 2.73
C ALA A 179 2.80 19.04 1.49
N ALA A 180 2.01 18.39 0.64
CA ALA A 180 1.39 19.03 -0.52
C ALA A 180 0.42 20.15 -0.10
N LYS A 181 -0.45 19.91 0.89
CA LYS A 181 -1.39 20.91 1.42
C LYS A 181 -0.70 22.13 2.01
N ARG A 182 0.41 21.94 2.73
CA ARG A 182 1.18 23.05 3.32
C ARG A 182 1.83 23.94 2.27
N ARG A 183 2.25 23.38 1.12
CA ARG A 183 2.87 24.15 0.02
C ARG A 183 1.86 24.96 -0.80
N SER A 184 0.57 24.61 -0.74
CA SER A 184 -0.51 25.32 -1.45
C SER A 184 -1.18 26.42 -0.62
N ARG A 185 -0.77 26.59 0.64
CA ARG A 185 -1.18 27.69 1.52
C ARG A 185 -0.13 28.80 1.49
#